data_AF-A0A496WAR8-F1
#
_entry.id   AF-A0A496WAR8-F1
#
_cell.length_a   1.000
_cell.length_b   1.000
_cell.length_c   1.000
_cell.angle_alpha   90.00
_cell.angle_beta   90.00
_cell.angle_gamma   90.00
#
_symmetry.space_group_name_H-M   'P 1'
#
loop_
_entity.id
_entity.type
_entity.pdbx_description
1 polymer ?
#
loop_
_entity_poly.entity_id
_entity_poly.type
_entity_poly.pdbx_seq_one_letter_code
_entity_poly.pdbx_strand_id
1 'polypeptide(L)' 'MNISINLALGVLAIVYGLYSFMQRKTAPQNIEKLQTMIERNGEKMAHSIHLFGYTILPIIAGLLLLYAHFQG' A
#
# COMPACT_ATOMS: atom_id res chain seq x y z
N MET A 1 -24.72 -5.63 -12.12
CA MET A 1 -23.46 -4.98 -12.54
C MET A 1 -22.33 -5.95 -12.18
N ASN A 2 -21.71 -6.60 -13.18
CA ASN A 2 -20.62 -7.54 -12.90
C ASN A 2 -19.35 -6.73 -12.62
N ILE A 3 -18.92 -6.72 -11.36
CA ILE A 3 -17.66 -6.07 -10.96
C ILE A 3 -16.52 -6.91 -11.55
N SER A 4 -15.68 -6.28 -12.36
CA SER A 4 -14.48 -6.95 -12.89
C SER A 4 -13.47 -7.17 -11.75
N ILE A 5 -12.73 -8.28 -11.82
CA ILE A 5 -11.67 -8.57 -10.84
C ILE A 5 -10.62 -7.44 -10.81
N ASN A 6 -10.29 -6.87 -11.98
CA ASN A 6 -9.36 -5.75 -12.08
C ASN A 6 -9.87 -4.49 -11.37
N LEU A 7 -11.16 -4.18 -11.48
CA LEU A 7 -11.78 -3.06 -10.78
C LEU A 7 -11.72 -3.27 -9.26
N ALA A 8 -12.14 -4.45 -8.78
CA ALA A 8 -12.14 -4.76 -7.35
C ALA A 8 -10.71 -4.71 -6.77
N LEU A 9 -9.75 -5.41 -7.38
CA LEU A 9 -8.36 -5.44 -6.93
C LEU A 9 -7.71 -4.06 -7.02
N GLY A 10 -8.01 -3.29 -8.07
CA GLY A 10 -7.49 -1.94 -8.26
C GLY A 10 -7.90 -0.99 -7.13
N VAL A 11 -9.20 -0.96 -6.82
CA VAL A 11 -9.73 -0.16 -5.70
C VAL A 11 -9.14 -0.62 -4.37
N LEU A 12 -9.16 -1.93 -4.09
CA LEU A 12 -8.63 -2.47 -2.83
C LEU A 12 -7.15 -2.15 -2.63
N ALA A 13 -6.33 -2.24 -3.68
CA ALA A 13 -4.91 -1.92 -3.62
C ALA A 13 -4.65 -0.43 -3.32
N ILE A 14 -5.42 0.47 -3.94
CA ILE A 14 -5.33 1.92 -3.66
C ILE A 14 -5.77 2.21 -2.23
N VAL A 15 -6.91 1.67 -1.79
CA VAL A 15 -7.43 1.86 -0.43
C VAL A 15 -6.41 1.35 0.59
N TYR A 16 -5.82 0.17 0.36
CA TYR A 16 -4.79 -0.38 1.22
C TYR A 16 -3.56 0.53 1.31
N GLY A 17 -3.05 1.02 0.17
CA GLY A 17 -1.89 1.90 0.15
C GLY A 17 -2.13 3.24 0.86
N LEU A 18 -3.32 3.83 0.69
CA LEU A 18 -3.75 5.04 1.40
C LEU A 18 -3.92 4.81 2.89
N TYR A 19 -4.57 3.72 3.29
CA TYR A 19 -4.72 3.33 4.69
C TYR A 19 -3.36 3.14 5.37
N SER A 20 -2.45 2.42 4.71
CA SER A 20 -1.07 2.23 5.15
C SER A 20 -0.35 3.57 5.33
N PHE A 21 -0.52 4.52 4.41
CA PHE A 21 0.06 5.85 4.53
C PHE A 21 -0.49 6.63 5.72
N MET A 22 -1.81 6.59 5.94
CA MET A 22 -2.46 7.25 7.07
C MET A 22 -1.96 6.68 8.41
N GLN A 23 -1.98 5.36 8.57
CA GLN A 23 -1.47 4.69 9.77
C GLN A 23 -0.01 5.05 10.07
N ARG A 24 0.85 5.13 9.05
CA ARG A 24 2.26 5.56 9.24
C ARG A 24 2.38 6.99 9.77
N LYS A 25 1.44 7.88 9.44
CA LYS A 25 1.45 9.27 9.91
C LYS A 25 0.85 9.43 11.30
N THR A 26 -0.18 8.64 11.62
CA THR A 26 -0.95 8.82 12.87
C THR A 26 -0.45 7.95 14.00
N ALA A 27 -0.07 6.70 13.72
CA ALA A 27 0.35 5.74 14.75
C ALA A 27 1.35 4.70 14.21
N PRO A 28 2.53 5.11 13.72
CA PRO A 28 3.53 4.19 13.17
C PRO A 28 3.98 3.12 14.17
N GLN A 29 3.95 3.42 15.48
CA GLN A 29 4.26 2.49 16.57
C GLN A 29 3.30 1.28 16.64
N ASN A 30 2.08 1.41 16.12
CA ASN A 30 1.08 0.33 16.13
C ASN A 30 1.22 -0.61 14.93
N ILE A 31 2.12 -0.32 13.99
CA ILE A 31 2.35 -1.14 12.81
C ILE A 31 3.41 -2.19 13.16
N GLU A 32 2.99 -3.35 13.66
CA GLU A 32 3.88 -4.45 14.07
C GLU A 32 4.95 -4.75 13.01
N LYS A 33 4.54 -4.82 11.74
CA LYS A 33 5.47 -5.08 10.64
C LYS A 33 6.55 -4.01 10.48
N LEU A 34 6.21 -2.74 10.68
CA LEU A 34 7.16 -1.63 10.65
C LEU A 34 8.11 -1.72 11.85
N GLN A 35 7.59 -2.03 13.05
CA GLN A 35 8.43 -2.20 14.24
C GLN A 35 9.45 -3.33 14.07
N THR A 36 9.01 -4.49 13.56
CA THR A 36 9.93 -5.60 13.22
C THR A 36 10.97 -5.19 12.16
N MET A 37 10.61 -4.34 11.20
CA MET A 37 11.57 -3.83 10.22
C MET A 37 12.56 -2.86 10.86
N ILE A 38 12.13 -2.02 11.81
CA ILE A 38 13.01 -1.09 12.53
C ILE A 38 14.06 -1.87 13.32
N GLU A 39 13.66 -2.91 14.05
CA GLU A 39 14.56 -3.78 14.82
C GLU A 39 15.63 -4.45 13.94
N ARG A 40 15.27 -4.83 12.71
CA ARG A 40 16.15 -5.57 11.80
C ARG A 40 17.02 -4.69 10.91
N ASN A 41 16.50 -3.56 10.47
CA ASN A 41 17.09 -2.76 9.39
C ASN A 41 17.46 -1.34 9.83
N GLY A 42 17.08 -0.93 11.05
CA GLY A 42 17.20 0.44 11.53
C GLY A 42 16.06 1.34 11.02
N GLU A 43 15.83 2.42 11.74
CA GLU A 43 14.66 3.30 11.58
C GLU A 43 14.52 3.85 10.15
N LYS A 44 15.55 4.50 9.61
CA LYS A 44 15.50 5.13 8.28
C LYS A 44 15.19 4.12 7.16
N MET A 45 15.84 2.95 7.20
CA MET A 45 15.66 1.91 6.19
C MET A 45 14.26 1.30 6.28
N ALA A 46 13.81 0.98 7.49
CA ALA A 46 12.49 0.40 7.73
C ALA A 46 11.35 1.31 7.25
N HIS A 47 11.42 2.61 7.59
CA HIS A 47 10.43 3.57 7.14
C HIS A 47 10.40 3.71 5.62
N SER A 48 11.55 3.62 4.96
CA SER A 48 11.66 3.66 3.49
C SER A 48 11.04 2.40 2.87
N ILE A 49 11.46 1.21 3.30
CA ILE A 49 10.93 -0.07 2.80
C ILE A 49 9.41 -0.12 2.96
N HIS A 50 8.90 0.25 4.13
CA HIS A 50 7.47 0.24 4.39
C HIS A 50 6.72 1.26 3.53
N LEU A 51 7.27 2.48 3.34
CA LEU A 51 6.63 3.47 2.46
C LEU A 51 6.54 2.96 1.02
N PHE A 52 7.64 2.46 0.46
CA PHE A 52 7.65 2.00 -0.92
C PHE A 52 6.80 0.73 -1.11
N GLY A 53 6.99 -0.28 -0.27
CA GLY A 53 6.33 -1.59 -0.42
C GLY A 53 4.86 -1.60 -0.04
N TYR A 54 4.44 -0.79 0.95
CA TYR A 54 3.10 -0.86 1.52
C TYR A 54 2.24 0.37 1.22
N THR A 55 2.80 1.43 0.64
CA THR A 55 2.02 2.61 0.22
C THR A 55 2.15 2.85 -1.28
N ILE A 56 3.36 3.12 -1.77
CA ILE A 56 3.56 3.55 -3.16
C ILE A 56 3.25 2.41 -4.13
N LEU A 57 3.83 1.23 -3.89
CA LEU A 57 3.65 0.07 -4.78
C LEU A 57 2.17 -0.36 -4.88
N PRO A 58 1.39 -0.51 -3.79
CA PRO A 58 -0.04 -0.81 -3.89
C PRO A 58 -0.86 0.25 -4.63
N ILE A 59 -0.56 1.54 -4.42
CA ILE A 59 -1.27 2.62 -5.13
C ILE A 59 -0.98 2.54 -6.63
N ILE A 60 0.29 2.41 -7.03
CA ILE A 60 0.66 2.30 -8.45
C ILE A 60 0.05 1.05 -9.07
N ALA A 61 0.17 -0.11 -8.42
CA ALA A 61 -0.43 -1.35 -8.91
C ALA A 61 -1.95 -1.23 -9.07
N GLY A 62 -2.63 -0.59 -8.11
CA GLY A 62 -4.06 -0.36 -8.20
C GLY A 62 -4.45 0.58 -9.34
N LEU A 63 -3.71 1.67 -9.54
CA LEU A 63 -3.91 2.58 -10.68
C LEU A 63 -3.72 1.86 -12.03
N LEU A 64 -2.71 0.99 -12.14
CA LEU A 64 -2.47 0.20 -13.35
C LEU A 64 -3.61 -0.80 -13.61
N LEU A 65 -4.13 -1.46 -12.56
CA LEU A 65 -5.28 -2.38 -12.69
C LEU A 65 -6.56 -1.65 -13.12
N LEU A 66 -6.81 -0.47 -12.56
CA LEU A 66 -7.94 0.37 -12.98
C LEU A 66 -7.78 0.84 -14.41
N TYR A 67 -6.59 1.31 -14.79
CA TYR A 67 -6.30 1.70 -16.17
C TYR A 67 -6.53 0.54 -17.14
N ALA A 68 -6.00 -0.65 -16.84
CA ALA A 68 -6.22 -1.85 -17.66
C ALA A 68 -7.70 -2.25 -17.73
N HIS A 69 -8.49 -2.01 -16.68
CA HIS A 69 -9.93 -2.25 -16.71
C HIS A 69 -10.68 -1.32 -17.67
N PHE A 70 -10.31 -0.03 -17.73
CA PHE A 70 -10.97 0.95 -18.59
C PHE A 70 -10.46 1.00 -20.03
N GLN A 71 -9.31 0.37 -20.31
CA GLN A 71 -8.75 0.23 -21.66
C GLN A 71 -9.21 -1.03 -22.40
N GLY A 72 -9.85 -1.97 -21.69
CA GLY A 72 -10.53 -3.14 -22.27
C GLY A 72 -12.01 -2.86 -22.48
#